data_AF-A0A6J4P4I4-F1
#
_entry.id   AF-A0A6J4P4I4-F1
#
_cell.length_a   1.000
_cell.length_b   1.000
_cell.length_c   1.000
_cell.angle_alpha   90.00
_cell.angle_beta   90.00
_cell.angle_gamma   90.00
#
_symmetry.space_group_name_H-M   'P 1'
#
loop_
_entity.id
_entity.type
_entity.pdbx_description
1 polymer ?
#
loop_
_entity_poly.entity_id
_entity_poly.type
_entity_poly.pdbx_seq_one_letter_code
_entity_poly.pdbx_strand_id
1 'polypeptide(L)'
;RGPADPGRTLRAALRNHGELRELRHRDSSRRPRRVVLLVDVSGSMEPYADALLRFAHVVVRRAPGSVEAFTLGTRLTRITRELRMRDPDRALAAAGRAIPDWSGGTRLGEVMRAFVDRWGRRGAARRAVVVVFSDGWERGDTHVLAAQMDQLRRLAHRVVWVNPHAGKDGYAPVQGGIVAALPFLDHLLAGHSLATLEELLGVIRHA
;
A
#
# COMPACT_ATOMS: atom_id res chain seq x y z
N ARG A 1 -26.75 -4.34 -11.14
CA ARG A 1 -26.34 -2.98 -11.58
C ARG A 1 -26.75 -2.01 -10.49
N GLY A 2 -25.92 -1.02 -10.11
CA GLY A 2 -26.28 -0.05 -9.06
C GLY A 2 -27.14 1.12 -9.59
N PRO A 3 -27.47 2.11 -8.76
CA PRO A 3 -28.36 3.21 -9.15
C PRO A 3 -27.76 4.02 -10.32
N ALA A 4 -28.61 4.61 -11.16
CA ALA A 4 -28.17 5.48 -12.24
C ALA A 4 -27.24 6.59 -11.70
N ASP A 5 -26.19 6.94 -12.45
CA ASP A 5 -25.32 8.07 -12.19
C ASP A 5 -25.68 9.20 -13.18
N PRO A 6 -26.53 10.16 -12.79
CA PRO A 6 -26.99 11.21 -13.70
C PRO A 6 -25.83 12.08 -14.18
N GLY A 7 -24.81 12.29 -13.34
CA GLY A 7 -23.65 13.11 -13.69
C GLY A 7 -22.70 12.45 -14.69
N ARG A 8 -22.45 11.15 -14.60
CA ARG A 8 -21.70 10.41 -15.65
C ARG A 8 -22.54 10.24 -16.91
N THR A 9 -23.84 10.03 -16.78
CA THR A 9 -24.76 9.91 -17.91
C THR A 9 -24.84 11.22 -18.69
N LEU A 10 -25.03 12.35 -18.01
CA LEU A 10 -25.06 13.68 -18.62
C LEU A 10 -23.72 14.05 -19.29
N ARG A 11 -22.58 13.77 -18.64
CA ARG A 11 -21.27 14.00 -19.26
C ARG A 11 -21.01 13.12 -20.48
N ALA A 12 -21.52 11.89 -20.50
CA ALA A 12 -21.45 11.04 -21.68
C ALA A 12 -22.36 11.57 -22.79
N ALA A 13 -23.56 12.05 -22.46
CA ALA A 13 -24.48 12.67 -23.43
C ALA A 13 -23.89 13.95 -24.03
N LEU A 14 -23.27 14.81 -23.23
CA LEU A 14 -22.61 16.04 -23.71
C LEU A 14 -21.46 15.76 -24.68
N ARG A 15 -20.79 14.61 -24.58
CA ARG A 15 -19.77 14.17 -25.54
C ARG A 15 -20.37 13.59 -26.83
N ASN A 16 -21.62 13.17 -26.79
CA ASN A 16 -22.37 12.61 -27.91
C ASN A 16 -23.41 13.60 -28.44
N HIS A 17 -23.09 14.90 -28.46
CA HIS A 17 -23.99 15.96 -28.94
C HIS A 17 -25.38 15.99 -28.29
N GLY A 18 -25.48 15.56 -27.03
CA GLY A 18 -26.73 15.51 -26.27
C GLY A 18 -27.47 14.18 -26.35
N GLU A 19 -27.01 13.21 -27.13
CA GLU A 19 -27.67 11.91 -27.24
C GLU A 19 -27.42 11.01 -26.01
N LEU A 20 -28.50 10.69 -25.30
CA LEU A 20 -28.50 9.74 -24.19
C LEU A 20 -28.56 8.30 -24.72
N ARG A 21 -27.43 7.79 -25.24
CA ARG A 21 -27.34 6.43 -25.80
C ARG A 21 -27.27 5.34 -24.73
N GLU A 22 -26.71 5.65 -23.55
CA GLU A 22 -26.57 4.68 -22.46
C GLU A 22 -26.76 5.33 -21.07
N LEU A 23 -27.65 4.75 -20.26
CA LEU A 23 -27.75 5.06 -18.83
C LEU A 23 -26.53 4.50 -18.09
N ARG A 24 -25.63 5.38 -17.63
CA ARG A 24 -24.46 4.95 -16.85
C ARG A 24 -24.90 4.70 -15.41
N HIS A 25 -24.73 3.46 -14.95
CA HIS A 25 -25.06 3.08 -13.59
C HIS A 25 -23.81 3.24 -12.70
N ARG A 26 -23.99 3.67 -11.45
CA ARG A 26 -22.96 3.51 -10.42
C ARG A 26 -22.78 2.02 -10.21
N ASP A 27 -21.55 1.53 -10.29
CA ASP A 27 -21.27 0.16 -9.89
C ASP A 27 -21.28 0.08 -8.35
N SER A 28 -22.45 -0.16 -7.78
CA SER A 28 -22.61 -0.38 -6.34
C SER A 28 -22.27 -1.81 -5.92
N SER A 29 -21.90 -2.68 -6.87
CA SER A 29 -21.84 -4.13 -6.61
C SER A 29 -20.54 -4.61 -5.98
N ARG A 30 -19.49 -3.77 -5.93
CA ARG A 30 -18.24 -4.08 -5.23
C ARG A 30 -17.80 -2.85 -4.47
N ARG A 31 -18.08 -2.80 -3.16
CA ARG A 31 -17.32 -1.88 -2.29
C ARG A 31 -15.84 -2.26 -2.47
N PRO A 32 -14.97 -1.33 -2.92
CA PRO A 32 -13.55 -1.64 -3.05
C PRO A 32 -13.04 -2.11 -1.70
N ARG A 33 -12.21 -3.16 -1.71
CA ARG A 33 -11.67 -3.74 -0.47
C ARG A 33 -10.88 -2.70 0.31
N ARG A 34 -10.74 -2.96 1.61
CA ARG A 34 -9.79 -2.20 2.40
C ARG A 34 -8.39 -2.39 1.84
N VAL A 35 -7.60 -1.33 1.84
CA VAL A 35 -6.20 -1.32 1.44
C VAL A 35 -5.39 -0.88 2.63
N VAL A 36 -4.33 -1.62 2.93
CA VAL A 36 -3.32 -1.21 3.90
C VAL A 36 -2.01 -1.00 3.18
N LEU A 37 -1.44 0.19 3.29
CA LEU A 37 -0.13 0.54 2.77
C LEU A 37 0.87 0.51 3.93
N LEU A 38 1.90 -0.32 3.81
CA LEU A 38 3.04 -0.38 4.72
C LEU A 38 4.26 0.14 3.96
N VAL A 39 4.73 1.34 4.29
CA VAL A 39 5.82 2.02 3.57
C VAL A 39 7.10 1.98 4.41
N ASP A 40 8.11 1.29 3.93
CA ASP A 40 9.44 1.29 4.54
C ASP A 40 10.12 2.65 4.35
N VAL A 41 10.61 3.22 5.46
CA VAL A 41 11.26 4.54 5.55
C VAL A 41 12.68 4.44 6.09
N SER A 42 13.30 3.27 5.92
CA SER A 42 14.71 3.04 6.24
C SER A 42 15.66 3.73 5.27
N GLY A 43 16.94 3.82 5.67
CA GLY A 43 17.95 4.52 4.88
C GLY A 43 18.15 3.96 3.47
N SER A 44 17.99 2.65 3.26
CA SER A 44 18.06 2.06 1.90
C SER A 44 16.88 2.45 1.02
N MET A 45 15.74 2.78 1.64
CA MET A 45 14.52 3.25 0.97
C MET A 45 14.48 4.77 0.80
N GLU A 46 15.43 5.53 1.34
CA GLU A 46 15.45 7.00 1.32
C GLU A 46 15.24 7.61 -0.08
N PRO A 47 15.85 7.10 -1.17
CA PRO A 47 15.61 7.62 -2.52
C PRO A 47 14.17 7.45 -3.03
N TYR A 48 13.40 6.53 -2.43
CA TYR A 48 12.05 6.16 -2.86
C TYR A 48 10.97 6.58 -1.86
N ALA A 49 11.33 6.81 -0.60
CA ALA A 49 10.40 7.03 0.50
C ALA A 49 9.48 8.24 0.26
N ASP A 50 10.01 9.37 -0.23
CA ASP A 50 9.20 10.57 -0.54
C ASP A 50 8.14 10.26 -1.61
N ALA A 51 8.53 9.65 -2.73
CA ALA A 51 7.63 9.29 -3.81
C ALA A 51 6.54 8.30 -3.35
N LEU A 52 6.91 7.30 -2.54
CA LEU A 52 5.96 6.34 -1.98
C LEU A 52 4.98 6.98 -0.99
N LEU A 53 5.43 7.95 -0.19
CA LEU A 53 4.53 8.72 0.68
C LEU A 53 3.61 9.65 -0.10
N ARG A 54 4.07 10.28 -1.19
CA ARG A 54 3.20 11.04 -2.11
C ARG A 54 2.15 10.14 -2.76
N PHE A 55 2.54 8.94 -3.18
CA PHE A 55 1.59 7.95 -3.66
C PHE A 55 0.57 7.56 -2.58
N ALA A 56 1.02 7.22 -1.38
CA ALA A 56 0.15 6.87 -0.26
C ALA A 56 -0.82 8.02 0.07
N HIS A 57 -0.36 9.27 0.03
CA HIS A 57 -1.20 10.46 0.18
C HIS A 57 -2.33 10.48 -0.86
N VAL A 58 -2.02 10.33 -2.14
CA VAL A 58 -3.01 10.31 -3.22
C VAL A 58 -4.03 9.19 -3.00
N VAL A 59 -3.58 7.98 -2.66
CA VAL A 59 -4.47 6.83 -2.45
C VAL A 59 -5.38 7.02 -1.23
N VAL A 60 -4.82 7.47 -0.10
CA VAL A 60 -5.59 7.78 1.13
C VAL A 60 -6.63 8.87 0.86
N ARG A 61 -6.27 9.93 0.14
CA ARG A 61 -7.17 11.03 -0.22
C ARG A 61 -8.31 10.59 -1.14
N ARG A 62 -8.04 9.63 -2.04
CA ARG A 62 -9.03 9.14 -2.99
C ARG A 62 -10.08 8.25 -2.32
N ALA A 63 -9.71 7.54 -1.26
CA ALA A 63 -10.59 6.59 -0.57
C ALA A 63 -10.35 6.56 0.96
N PRO A 64 -10.63 7.66 1.70
CA PRO A 64 -10.21 7.84 3.09
C PRO A 64 -10.87 6.87 4.09
N GLY A 65 -11.99 6.24 3.73
CA GLY A 65 -12.70 5.26 4.56
C GLY A 65 -12.28 3.81 4.32
N SER A 66 -11.47 3.54 3.28
CA SER A 66 -11.04 2.19 2.92
C SER A 66 -9.53 2.03 2.82
N VAL A 67 -8.74 3.09 3.04
CA VAL A 67 -7.28 3.03 2.97
C VAL A 67 -6.69 3.42 4.32
N GLU A 68 -5.79 2.59 4.81
CA GLU A 68 -4.92 2.89 5.94
C GLU A 68 -3.45 2.85 5.49
N ALA A 69 -2.66 3.79 5.99
CA ALA A 69 -1.24 3.91 5.70
C ALA A 69 -0.43 3.92 7.01
N PHE A 70 0.66 3.15 6.98
CA PHE A 70 1.63 3.00 8.04
C PHE A 70 3.04 3.10 7.46
N THR A 71 3.99 3.50 8.28
CA THR A 71 5.41 3.41 7.96
C THR A 71 6.10 2.33 8.77
N LEU A 72 7.10 1.69 8.15
CA LEU A 72 7.96 0.68 8.72
C LEU A 72 9.37 1.29 8.87
N GLY A 73 9.92 1.27 10.06
CA GLY A 73 11.29 1.72 10.33
C GLY A 73 11.83 1.01 11.57
N THR A 74 12.33 1.76 12.55
CA THR A 74 12.62 1.21 13.90
C THR A 74 11.35 0.88 14.68
N ARG A 75 10.22 1.52 14.33
CA ARG A 75 8.90 1.31 14.91
C ARG A 75 7.80 1.46 13.86
N LEU A 76 6.66 0.84 14.12
CA LEU A 76 5.46 1.01 13.29
C LEU A 76 4.72 2.30 13.68
N THR A 77 4.55 3.19 12.72
CA THR A 77 3.78 4.44 12.88
C THR A 77 2.60 4.47 11.91
N ARG A 78 1.39 4.76 12.42
CA ARG A 78 0.21 4.96 11.56
C ARG A 78 0.15 6.42 11.12
N ILE A 79 0.23 6.68 9.82
CA ILE A 79 0.27 8.03 9.23
C ILE A 79 -1.00 8.39 8.43
N THR A 80 -2.05 7.57 8.55
CA THR A 80 -3.29 7.73 7.76
C THR A 80 -3.95 9.10 7.96
N ARG A 81 -3.87 9.66 9.16
CA ARG A 81 -4.52 10.94 9.49
C ARG A 81 -3.77 12.11 8.87
N GLU A 82 -2.45 12.06 8.92
CA GLU A 82 -1.52 13.02 8.37
C GLU A 82 -1.68 13.08 6.84
N LEU A 83 -1.77 11.91 6.20
CA LEU A 83 -1.96 11.80 4.76
C LEU A 83 -3.35 12.24 4.25
N ARG A 84 -4.33 12.51 5.14
CA ARG A 84 -5.65 13.04 4.73
C ARG A 84 -5.66 14.55 4.49
N MET A 85 -4.61 15.28 4.88
CA MET A 85 -4.49 16.71 4.62
C MET A 85 -4.63 17.02 3.12
N ARG A 86 -5.12 18.20 2.74
CA ARG A 86 -5.37 18.52 1.32
C ARG A 86 -4.10 18.80 0.53
N ASP A 87 -3.17 19.49 1.17
CA ASP A 87 -1.92 19.91 0.58
C ASP A 87 -0.88 18.79 0.75
N PRO A 88 -0.20 18.36 -0.34
CA PRO A 88 0.72 17.22 -0.29
C PRO A 88 1.95 17.52 0.55
N ASP A 89 2.54 18.71 0.43
CA ASP A 89 3.77 19.04 1.13
C ASP A 89 3.52 19.17 2.65
N ARG A 90 2.39 19.75 3.06
CA ARG A 90 1.95 19.74 4.46
C ARG A 90 1.67 18.34 4.98
N ALA A 91 1.06 17.47 4.16
CA ALA A 91 0.77 16.09 4.54
C ALA A 91 2.07 15.30 4.79
N LEU A 92 3.03 15.43 3.89
CA LEU A 92 4.34 14.78 4.00
C LEU A 92 5.14 15.35 5.17
N ALA A 93 5.15 16.66 5.36
CA ALA A 93 5.81 17.27 6.52
C ALA A 93 5.17 16.81 7.85
N ALA A 94 3.85 16.65 7.89
CA ALA A 94 3.15 16.11 9.06
C ALA A 94 3.45 14.63 9.29
N ALA A 95 3.52 13.82 8.23
CA ALA A 95 3.93 12.43 8.30
C ALA A 95 5.37 12.31 8.80
N GLY A 96 6.30 13.10 8.24
CA GLY A 96 7.70 13.16 8.66
C GLY A 96 7.85 13.50 10.15
N ARG A 97 7.13 14.51 10.66
CA ARG A 97 7.12 14.82 12.10
C ARG A 97 6.54 13.69 12.98
N ALA A 98 5.62 12.90 12.44
CA ALA A 98 5.06 11.76 13.15
C ALA A 98 5.98 10.53 13.13
N ILE A 99 6.94 10.48 12.20
CA ILE A 99 7.91 9.39 12.03
C ILE A 99 9.18 9.77 12.79
N PRO A 100 9.42 9.17 13.97
CA PRO A 100 10.46 9.69 14.85
C PRO A 100 11.88 9.29 14.43
N ASP A 101 12.00 8.21 13.66
CA ASP A 101 13.26 7.54 13.34
C ASP A 101 13.40 7.33 11.82
N TRP A 102 13.29 8.42 11.07
CA TRP A 102 13.50 8.42 9.62
C TRP A 102 14.94 7.99 9.30
N SER A 103 15.12 7.08 8.34
CA SER A 103 16.42 6.52 7.94
C SER A 103 17.22 5.78 9.04
N GLY A 104 16.63 5.50 10.22
CA GLY A 104 17.32 4.85 11.36
C GLY A 104 17.59 3.34 11.25
N GLY A 105 17.09 2.70 10.18
CA GLY A 105 17.14 1.25 9.95
C GLY A 105 15.78 0.56 10.08
N THR A 106 15.72 -0.74 9.76
CA THR A 106 14.49 -1.55 9.79
C THR A 106 14.68 -2.79 10.66
N ARG A 107 13.75 -3.02 11.59
CA ARG A 107 13.56 -4.31 12.27
C ARG A 107 12.25 -4.93 11.76
N LEU A 108 12.26 -5.35 10.51
CA LEU A 108 11.07 -5.63 9.71
C LEU A 108 10.17 -6.69 10.36
N GLY A 109 10.74 -7.76 10.91
CA GLY A 109 10.01 -8.81 11.63
C GLY A 109 9.28 -8.28 12.87
N GLU A 110 9.92 -7.44 13.67
CA GLU A 110 9.31 -6.86 14.88
C GLU A 110 8.23 -5.83 14.55
N VAL A 111 8.49 -4.98 13.56
CA VAL A 111 7.53 -3.97 13.11
C VAL A 111 6.33 -4.64 12.46
N MET A 112 6.54 -5.71 11.69
CA MET A 112 5.46 -6.52 11.12
C MET A 112 4.65 -7.20 12.23
N ARG A 113 5.29 -7.72 13.27
CA ARG A 113 4.60 -8.26 14.45
C ARG A 113 3.74 -7.19 15.12
N ALA A 114 4.30 -6.01 15.33
CA ALA A 114 3.57 -4.89 15.91
C ALA A 114 2.38 -4.46 15.04
N PHE A 115 2.46 -4.61 13.71
CA PHE A 115 1.35 -4.36 12.81
C PHE A 115 0.27 -5.44 12.94
N VAL A 116 0.65 -6.72 12.85
CA VAL A 116 -0.27 -7.86 12.95
C VAL A 116 -1.01 -7.83 14.29
N ASP A 117 -0.31 -7.63 15.41
CA ASP A 117 -0.89 -7.65 16.74
C ASP A 117 -1.79 -6.44 17.04
N ARG A 118 -1.34 -5.22 16.69
CA ARG A 118 -2.07 -3.99 17.06
C ARG A 118 -3.16 -3.61 16.07
N TRP A 119 -3.02 -3.98 14.80
CA TRP A 119 -3.92 -3.52 13.72
C TRP A 119 -4.47 -4.67 12.90
N GLY A 120 -3.62 -5.61 12.47
CA GLY A 120 -4.00 -6.69 11.56
C GLY A 120 -5.12 -7.57 12.13
N ARG A 121 -4.89 -8.17 13.30
CA ARG A 121 -5.84 -9.02 14.03
C ARG A 121 -7.09 -8.24 14.47
N ARG A 122 -6.94 -6.94 14.74
CA ARG A 122 -8.03 -6.02 15.12
C ARG A 122 -8.89 -5.54 13.94
N GLY A 123 -8.61 -6.02 12.72
CA GLY A 123 -9.48 -5.85 11.57
C GLY A 123 -8.94 -4.99 10.43
N ALA A 124 -7.80 -4.32 10.61
CA ALA A 124 -7.20 -3.51 9.54
C ALA A 124 -6.79 -4.37 8.35
N ALA A 125 -6.20 -5.54 8.61
CA ALA A 125 -5.75 -6.46 7.56
C ALA A 125 -6.84 -7.44 7.10
N ARG A 126 -7.94 -7.62 7.84
CA ARG A 126 -8.93 -8.68 7.54
C ARG A 126 -9.59 -8.44 6.18
N ARG A 127 -9.41 -9.39 5.25
CA ARG A 127 -9.88 -9.32 3.86
C ARG A 127 -9.38 -8.08 3.09
N ALA A 128 -8.34 -7.42 3.58
CA ALA A 128 -7.72 -6.26 2.96
C ALA A 128 -6.69 -6.69 1.91
N VAL A 129 -6.40 -5.80 0.97
CA VAL A 129 -5.16 -5.85 0.19
C VAL A 129 -4.08 -5.16 1.00
N VAL A 130 -3.07 -5.89 1.43
CA VAL A 130 -1.94 -5.34 2.17
C VAL A 130 -0.77 -5.19 1.20
N VAL A 131 -0.30 -3.96 1.03
CA VAL A 131 0.81 -3.62 0.15
C VAL A 131 2.00 -3.21 1.00
N VAL A 132 3.09 -3.95 0.87
CA VAL A 132 4.35 -3.69 1.56
C VAL A 132 5.33 -3.11 0.57
N PHE A 133 5.76 -1.86 0.78
CA PHE A 133 6.84 -1.25 0.02
C PHE A 133 8.11 -1.35 0.84
N SER A 134 9.01 -2.26 0.50
CA SER A 134 10.27 -2.47 1.22
C SER A 134 11.27 -3.19 0.32
N ASP A 135 12.55 -2.92 0.55
CA ASP A 135 13.65 -3.65 -0.07
C ASP A 135 13.91 -5.02 0.58
N GLY A 136 13.21 -5.34 1.69
CA GLY A 136 13.27 -6.63 2.36
C GLY A 136 14.52 -6.84 3.20
N TRP A 137 15.16 -5.76 3.64
CA TRP A 137 16.35 -5.84 4.46
C TRP A 137 16.01 -6.15 5.93
N GLU A 138 16.59 -7.22 6.46
CA GLU A 138 16.52 -7.60 7.87
C GLU A 138 17.90 -8.11 8.29
N ARG A 139 18.47 -7.54 9.36
CA ARG A 139 19.70 -8.06 9.98
C ARG A 139 19.32 -9.00 11.12
N GLY A 140 19.62 -10.29 10.97
CA GLY A 140 19.46 -11.29 12.03
C GLY A 140 18.43 -12.35 11.70
N ASP A 141 17.68 -12.80 12.72
CA ASP A 141 16.75 -13.92 12.61
C ASP A 141 15.47 -13.53 11.85
N THR A 142 15.25 -14.20 10.72
CA THR A 142 14.09 -13.98 9.83
C THR A 142 12.87 -14.82 10.22
N HIS A 143 12.97 -15.72 11.21
CA HIS A 143 11.86 -16.54 11.69
C HIS A 143 10.70 -15.68 12.20
N VAL A 144 10.99 -14.55 12.86
CA VAL A 144 9.96 -13.61 13.30
C VAL A 144 9.20 -13.09 12.10
N LEU A 145 9.90 -12.60 11.06
CA LEU A 145 9.27 -12.08 9.86
C LEU A 145 8.43 -13.15 9.15
N ALA A 146 8.98 -14.35 8.93
CA ALA A 146 8.25 -15.46 8.31
C ALA A 146 6.95 -15.78 9.06
N ALA A 147 7.01 -15.90 10.40
CA ALA A 147 5.84 -16.17 11.22
C ALA A 147 4.77 -15.06 11.13
N GLN A 148 5.18 -13.79 11.04
CA GLN A 148 4.22 -12.69 10.88
C GLN A 148 3.65 -12.60 9.47
N MET A 149 4.44 -12.90 8.44
CA MET A 149 3.98 -12.93 7.05
C MET A 149 2.97 -14.06 6.83
N ASP A 150 3.21 -15.23 7.42
CA ASP A 150 2.28 -16.35 7.46
C ASP A 150 0.93 -15.97 8.10
N GLN A 151 0.97 -15.29 9.25
CA GLN A 151 -0.24 -14.78 9.90
C GLN A 151 -0.94 -13.71 9.06
N LEU A 152 -0.17 -12.79 8.46
CA LEU A 152 -0.69 -11.75 7.61
C LEU A 152 -1.40 -12.33 6.39
N ARG A 153 -0.82 -13.36 5.76
CA ARG A 153 -1.39 -14.09 4.62
C ARG A 153 -2.74 -14.70 4.95
N ARG A 154 -2.91 -15.26 6.15
CA ARG A 154 -4.21 -15.79 6.61
C ARG A 154 -5.26 -14.70 6.88
N LEU A 155 -4.84 -13.50 7.28
CA LEU A 155 -5.75 -12.39 7.58
C LEU A 155 -6.17 -11.64 6.31
N ALA A 156 -5.21 -11.35 5.45
CA ALA A 156 -5.36 -10.53 4.26
C ALA A 156 -6.13 -11.27 3.16
N HIS A 157 -6.76 -10.49 2.29
CA HIS A 157 -7.24 -11.03 1.01
C HIS A 157 -6.08 -11.26 0.04
N ARG A 158 -5.15 -10.29 -0.02
CA ARG A 158 -3.94 -10.35 -0.82
C ARG A 158 -2.80 -9.66 -0.07
N VAL A 159 -1.59 -10.22 -0.15
CA VAL A 159 -0.36 -9.60 0.30
C VAL A 159 0.52 -9.33 -0.92
N VAL A 160 0.77 -8.06 -1.20
CA VAL A 160 1.58 -7.59 -2.33
C VAL A 160 2.85 -6.98 -1.76
N TRP A 161 4.00 -7.45 -2.22
CA TRP A 161 5.28 -6.84 -1.92
C TRP A 161 5.78 -6.07 -3.12
N VAL A 162 6.17 -4.82 -2.91
CA VAL A 162 6.73 -3.95 -3.93
C VAL A 162 8.16 -3.61 -3.50
N ASN A 163 9.13 -4.11 -4.27
CA ASN A 163 10.54 -3.87 -3.99
C ASN A 163 11.14 -2.93 -5.06
N PRO A 164 11.48 -1.68 -4.71
CA PRO A 164 12.08 -0.73 -5.65
C PRO A 164 13.38 -1.20 -6.31
N HIS A 165 14.13 -2.10 -5.66
CA HIS A 165 15.40 -2.60 -6.16
C HIS A 165 15.28 -3.81 -7.09
N ALA A 166 14.12 -4.47 -7.15
CA ALA A 166 13.94 -5.73 -7.88
C ALA A 166 14.00 -5.62 -9.43
N GLY A 167 14.28 -4.43 -9.97
CA GLY A 167 14.41 -4.17 -11.40
C GLY A 167 15.81 -3.97 -11.95
N LYS A 168 16.82 -3.91 -11.08
CA LYS A 168 18.19 -3.74 -11.54
C LYS A 168 18.73 -5.09 -12.03
N ASP A 169 19.36 -5.11 -13.19
CA ASP A 169 20.07 -6.29 -13.69
C ASP A 169 21.05 -6.79 -12.62
N GLY A 170 20.89 -8.05 -12.22
CA GLY A 170 21.66 -8.66 -11.12
C GLY A 170 21.01 -8.60 -9.73
N TYR A 171 19.76 -8.12 -9.59
CA TYR A 171 19.02 -8.26 -8.34
C TYR A 171 18.67 -9.74 -8.10
N ALA A 172 19.49 -10.42 -7.29
CA ALA A 172 19.09 -11.62 -6.61
C ALA A 172 18.49 -11.24 -5.25
N PRO A 173 17.35 -11.83 -4.82
CA PRO A 173 16.88 -11.71 -3.45
C PRO A 173 17.82 -12.47 -2.51
N VAL A 174 19.03 -11.93 -2.30
CA VAL A 174 20.05 -12.49 -1.37
C VAL A 174 19.83 -11.98 0.06
N GLN A 175 18.90 -11.04 0.23
CA GLN A 175 18.55 -10.46 1.51
C GLN A 175 17.60 -11.42 2.25
N GLY A 176 18.00 -11.91 3.43
CA GLY A 176 17.24 -12.95 4.15
C GLY A 176 15.78 -12.57 4.45
N GLY A 177 15.47 -11.27 4.61
CA GLY A 177 14.13 -10.80 4.93
C GLY A 177 13.12 -11.04 3.79
N ILE A 178 13.44 -10.66 2.55
CA ILE A 178 12.54 -10.95 1.42
C ILE A 178 12.38 -12.44 1.19
N VAL A 179 13.47 -13.22 1.30
CA VAL A 179 13.43 -14.69 1.13
C VAL A 179 12.46 -15.33 2.13
N ALA A 180 12.47 -14.90 3.38
CA ALA A 180 11.57 -15.37 4.42
C ALA A 180 10.10 -14.96 4.18
N ALA A 181 9.87 -13.83 3.51
CA ALA A 181 8.53 -13.35 3.19
C ALA A 181 7.94 -14.00 1.93
N LEU A 182 8.77 -14.34 0.94
CA LEU A 182 8.38 -14.84 -0.39
C LEU A 182 7.27 -15.91 -0.38
N PRO A 183 7.32 -16.97 0.46
CA PRO A 183 6.30 -18.02 0.45
C PRO A 183 4.89 -17.55 0.80
N PHE A 184 4.77 -16.37 1.41
CA PHE A 184 3.52 -15.82 1.93
C PHE A 184 2.95 -14.67 1.09
N LEU A 185 3.64 -14.31 0.00
CA LEU A 185 3.21 -13.25 -0.91
C LEU A 185 2.26 -13.79 -1.97
N ASP A 186 1.24 -13.00 -2.33
CA ASP A 186 0.46 -13.26 -3.54
C ASP A 186 1.17 -12.72 -4.79
N HIS A 187 1.82 -11.57 -4.65
CA HIS A 187 2.51 -10.90 -5.74
C HIS A 187 3.78 -10.22 -5.23
N LEU A 188 4.86 -10.35 -6.00
CA LEU A 188 6.07 -9.55 -5.85
C LEU A 188 6.21 -8.68 -7.10
N LEU A 189 6.21 -7.36 -6.92
CA LEU A 189 6.32 -6.37 -7.98
C LEU A 189 7.64 -5.60 -7.87
N ALA A 190 8.28 -5.34 -9.00
CA ALA A 190 9.52 -4.58 -9.05
C ALA A 190 9.23 -3.07 -9.11
N GLY A 191 9.52 -2.35 -8.03
CA GLY A 191 9.03 -1.00 -7.69
C GLY A 191 9.80 0.19 -8.26
N HIS A 192 10.36 0.10 -9.46
CA HIS A 192 11.24 1.13 -10.03
C HIS A 192 10.62 1.90 -11.20
N SER A 193 9.32 1.74 -11.48
CA SER A 193 8.67 2.44 -12.59
C SER A 193 7.25 2.93 -12.27
N LEU A 194 6.83 3.98 -12.97
CA LEU A 194 5.43 4.44 -12.99
C LEU A 194 4.47 3.31 -13.38
N ALA A 195 4.92 2.41 -14.27
CA ALA A 195 4.15 1.23 -14.67
C ALA A 195 3.88 0.28 -13.49
N THR A 196 4.80 0.16 -12.53
CA THR A 196 4.57 -0.64 -11.31
C THR A 196 3.50 -0.03 -10.41
N LEU A 197 3.44 1.30 -10.33
CA LEU A 197 2.39 2.00 -9.60
C LEU A 197 1.03 1.85 -10.31
N GLU A 198 1.00 1.84 -11.64
CA GLU A 198 -0.20 1.56 -12.43
C GLU A 198 -0.67 0.10 -12.28
N GLU A 199 0.25 -0.85 -12.32
CA GLU A 199 -0.03 -2.28 -12.09
C GLU A 199 -0.57 -2.50 -10.67
N LEU A 200 0.03 -1.85 -9.66
CA LEU A 200 -0.48 -1.87 -8.30
C LEU A 200 -1.89 -1.30 -8.19
N LEU A 201 -2.18 -0.19 -8.87
CA LEU A 201 -3.53 0.37 -8.95
C LEU A 201 -4.50 -0.58 -9.67
N GLY A 202 -4.01 -1.37 -10.63
CA GLY A 202 -4.72 -2.49 -11.23
C GLY A 202 -5.06 -3.57 -10.21
N VAL A 203 -4.07 -4.08 -9.47
CA VAL A 203 -4.27 -5.11 -8.43
C VAL A 203 -5.25 -4.65 -7.36
N ILE A 204 -5.09 -3.42 -6.87
CA ILE A 204 -6.00 -2.83 -5.87
C ILE A 204 -7.43 -2.70 -6.40
N ARG A 205 -7.60 -2.38 -7.69
CA ARG A 205 -8.93 -2.18 -8.30
C ARG A 205 -9.66 -3.50 -8.59
N HIS A 206 -8.93 -4.57 -8.88
CA HIS A 206 -9.50 -5.87 -9.26
C HIS A 206 -9.62 -6.86 -8.10
N ALA A 207 -9.01 -6.57 -6.95
CA ALA A 207 -9.15 -7.36 -5.72
C ALA A 207 -10.55 -7.22 -5.10
#